data_AF-J7KYV1-F1
#
_entry.id   AF-J7KYV1-F1
#
_cell.length_a   1.000
_cell.length_b   1.000
_cell.length_c   1.000
_cell.angle_alpha   90.00
_cell.angle_beta   90.00
_cell.angle_gamma   90.00
#
_symmetry.space_group_name_H-M   'P 1'
#
loop_
_entity.id
_entity.type
_entity.pdbx_description
1 polymer ?
#
loop_
_entity_poly.entity_id
_entity_poly.type
_entity_poly.pdbx_seq_one_letter_code
_entity_poly.pdbx_strand_id
1 'polypeptide(L)'
;MNEVGRGGARWRAIVGADPAYYQYMVDQGMLDPERIVFPVGLRRRGVPLEGERVRVGRGNRARGLVPEIDLGGTGGDPAVSQIHAVLLARPGGTWVLIDPGSTNGTTINGTADPIGRDVAVPLNDGDRIYLGAWTVIILQKGWSR
;
A
#
# COMPACT_ATOMS: atom_id res chain seq x y z
N MET A 1 7.70 -9.34 -39.40
CA MET A 1 8.86 -8.80 -38.67
C MET A 1 8.45 -8.76 -37.21
N ASN A 2 8.86 -9.77 -36.44
CA ASN A 2 8.37 -10.02 -35.09
C ASN A 2 9.45 -9.57 -34.09
N GLU A 3 9.24 -8.41 -33.47
CA GLU A 3 9.92 -8.03 -32.24
C GLU A 3 8.86 -7.80 -31.15
N VAL A 4 8.26 -8.88 -30.65
CA VAL A 4 7.48 -8.84 -29.40
C VAL A 4 8.41 -9.27 -28.28
N GLY A 5 9.28 -8.35 -27.86
CA GLY A 5 10.36 -8.64 -26.93
C GLY A 5 10.72 -7.46 -26.06
N ARG A 6 9.80 -7.02 -25.20
CA ARG A 6 10.14 -6.37 -23.91
C ARG A 6 9.10 -6.76 -22.88
N GLY A 7 9.37 -7.83 -22.12
CA GLY A 7 8.62 -8.09 -20.89
C GLY A 7 8.65 -6.83 -20.04
N GLY A 8 7.47 -6.26 -19.75
CA GLY A 8 7.37 -5.06 -18.93
C GLY A 8 8.14 -5.26 -17.62
N ALA A 9 8.81 -4.20 -17.14
CA ALA A 9 9.58 -4.28 -15.91
C ALA A 9 8.69 -4.81 -14.78
N ARG A 10 9.16 -5.84 -14.05
CA ARG A 10 8.43 -6.40 -12.92
C ARG A 10 8.43 -5.41 -11.76
N TRP A 11 7.31 -5.32 -11.07
CA TRP A 11 7.15 -4.48 -9.88
C TRP A 11 6.94 -5.33 -8.62
N ARG A 12 7.40 -4.80 -7.49
CA ARG A 12 7.14 -5.33 -6.15
C ARG A 12 6.69 -4.21 -5.23
N ALA A 13 5.74 -4.50 -4.36
CA ALA A 13 5.38 -3.69 -3.21
C ALA A 13 6.09 -4.24 -1.97
N ILE A 14 7.02 -3.48 -1.39
CA ILE A 14 7.68 -3.80 -0.12
C ILE A 14 6.86 -3.19 1.01
N VAL A 15 6.14 -4.04 1.72
CA VAL A 15 5.27 -3.69 2.84
C VAL A 15 6.06 -3.71 4.14
N GLY A 16 5.90 -2.69 4.97
CA GLY A 16 6.48 -2.61 6.31
C GLY A 16 5.73 -1.64 7.22
N ALA A 17 6.29 -1.44 8.41
CA ALA A 17 5.87 -0.40 9.34
C ALA A 17 6.95 0.70 9.40
N ASP A 18 6.52 1.96 9.40
CA ASP A 18 7.39 3.13 9.48
C ASP A 18 7.16 3.86 10.81
N PRO A 19 8.14 3.85 11.75
CA PRO A 19 7.98 4.49 13.05
C PRO A 19 7.89 6.02 12.94
N ALA A 20 8.48 6.64 11.92
CA ALA A 20 8.39 8.09 11.73
C ALA A 20 6.97 8.49 11.27
N TYR A 21 6.37 7.72 10.38
CA TYR A 21 4.98 7.93 9.98
C TYR A 21 4.01 7.70 11.16
N TYR A 22 4.21 6.63 11.94
CA TYR A 22 3.43 6.41 13.15
C TYR A 22 3.53 7.59 14.13
N GLN A 23 4.75 8.05 14.43
CA GLN A 23 4.96 9.17 15.34
C GLN A 23 4.30 10.45 14.80
N TYR A 24 4.41 10.71 13.50
CA TYR A 24 3.71 11.81 12.86
C TYR A 24 2.19 11.74 13.08
N MET A 25 1.57 10.56 12.90
CA MET A 25 0.12 10.40 13.12
C MET A 25 -0.28 10.67 14.58
N VAL A 26 0.56 10.29 15.53
CA VAL A 26 0.37 10.60 16.97
C VAL A 26 0.49 12.11 17.21
N ASP A 27 1.54 12.74 16.70
CA ASP A 27 1.83 14.17 16.91
C ASP A 27 0.74 15.07 16.29
N GLN A 28 0.12 14.63 15.19
CA GLN A 28 -1.02 15.30 14.57
C GLN A 28 -2.37 15.02 15.27
N GLY A 29 -2.39 14.19 16.32
CA GLY A 29 -3.62 13.80 17.03
C GLY A 29 -4.57 12.93 16.20
N MET A 30 -4.08 12.35 15.09
CA MET A 30 -4.85 11.44 14.23
C MET A 30 -4.85 10.00 14.73
N LEU A 31 -3.98 9.69 15.69
CA LEU A 31 -3.80 8.36 16.25
C LEU A 31 -3.64 8.43 17.77
N ASP A 32 -4.39 7.61 18.51
CA ASP A 32 -4.25 7.42 19.94
C ASP A 32 -3.26 6.28 20.23
N PRO A 33 -2.04 6.57 20.74
CA PRO A 33 -1.01 5.57 20.97
C PRO A 33 -1.32 4.59 22.11
N GLU A 34 -2.28 4.91 22.99
CA GLU A 34 -2.75 3.96 24.02
C GLU A 34 -3.67 2.89 23.43
N ARG A 35 -4.38 3.21 22.35
CA ARG A 35 -5.30 2.29 21.66
C ARG A 35 -4.66 1.53 20.52
N ILE A 36 -3.79 2.19 19.76
CA ILE A 36 -3.13 1.62 18.59
C ILE A 36 -1.62 1.74 18.82
N VAL A 37 -1.04 0.69 19.38
CA VAL A 37 0.39 0.63 19.70
C VAL A 37 1.20 0.24 18.47
N PHE A 38 2.33 0.90 18.25
CA PHE A 38 3.26 0.54 17.18
C PHE A 38 3.73 -0.91 17.30
N PRO A 39 3.70 -1.71 16.22
CA PRO A 39 4.04 -3.11 16.29
C PRO A 39 5.55 -3.34 16.43
N VAL A 40 5.93 -4.24 17.33
CA VAL A 40 7.33 -4.66 17.51
C VAL A 40 7.64 -5.88 16.65
N GLY A 41 8.77 -5.86 15.94
CA GLY A 41 9.28 -7.04 15.23
C GLY A 41 8.61 -7.37 13.90
N LEU A 42 7.75 -6.49 13.35
CA LEU A 42 7.23 -6.67 11.99
C LEU A 42 8.37 -6.65 10.97
N ARG A 43 8.50 -7.77 10.24
CA ARG A 43 9.47 -7.86 9.14
C ARG A 43 8.87 -7.27 7.88
N ARG A 44 9.69 -6.53 7.13
CA ARG A 44 9.34 -6.14 5.76
C ARG A 44 9.13 -7.38 4.92
N ARG A 45 8.05 -7.39 4.15
CA ARG A 45 7.77 -8.43 3.16
C ARG A 45 7.51 -7.75 1.83
N GLY A 46 7.98 -8.34 0.75
CA GLY A 46 7.62 -7.81 -0.55
C GLY A 46 6.68 -8.73 -1.30
N VAL A 47 5.70 -8.14 -1.96
CA VAL A 47 4.65 -8.80 -2.72
C VAL A 47 4.79 -8.39 -4.18
N PRO A 48 4.90 -9.32 -5.14
CA PRO A 48 4.95 -8.96 -6.55
C PRO A 48 3.62 -8.31 -6.96
N LEU A 49 3.68 -7.28 -7.80
CA LEU A 49 2.47 -6.71 -8.40
C LEU A 49 2.18 -7.49 -9.70
N GLU A 50 1.12 -8.28 -9.68
CA GLU A 50 0.74 -9.19 -10.76
C GLU A 50 -0.75 -9.02 -11.09
N GLY A 51 -1.12 -9.36 -12.33
CA GLY A 51 -2.50 -9.21 -12.83
C GLY A 51 -2.86 -7.76 -13.16
N GLU A 52 -4.17 -7.51 -13.31
CA GLU A 52 -4.72 -6.19 -13.67
C GLU A 52 -4.92 -5.27 -12.46
N ARG A 53 -5.08 -5.87 -11.28
CA ARG A 53 -5.43 -5.17 -10.03
C ARG A 53 -4.84 -5.87 -8.82
N VAL A 54 -4.38 -5.08 -7.85
CA VAL A 54 -3.92 -5.54 -6.54
C VAL A 54 -4.60 -4.68 -5.49
N ARG A 55 -5.45 -5.28 -4.67
CA ARG A 55 -6.12 -4.61 -3.55
C ARG A 55 -5.24 -4.66 -2.33
N VAL A 56 -5.20 -3.53 -1.63
CA VAL A 56 -4.51 -3.35 -0.36
C VAL A 56 -5.56 -3.08 0.69
N GLY A 57 -5.53 -3.83 1.79
CA GLY A 57 -6.49 -3.60 2.85
C GLY A 57 -6.46 -4.68 3.91
N ARG A 58 -7.39 -4.55 4.85
CA ARG A 58 -7.57 -5.47 5.97
C ARG A 58 -8.54 -6.58 5.57
N GLY A 59 -8.02 -7.79 5.38
CA GLY A 59 -8.83 -8.95 5.03
C GLY A 59 -9.92 -9.26 6.07
N ASN A 60 -11.04 -9.78 5.59
CA ASN A 60 -12.11 -10.34 6.39
C ASN A 60 -12.56 -11.68 5.78
N ARG A 61 -11.87 -12.76 6.19
CA ARG A 61 -12.12 -14.11 5.68
C ARG A 61 -13.56 -14.58 5.92
N ALA A 62 -14.16 -14.21 7.04
CA ALA A 62 -15.55 -14.56 7.36
C ALA A 62 -16.56 -13.95 6.37
N ARG A 63 -16.19 -12.84 5.70
CA ARG A 63 -16.98 -12.20 4.64
C ARG A 63 -16.44 -12.47 3.23
N GLY A 64 -15.51 -13.41 3.08
CA GLY A 64 -14.88 -13.73 1.79
C GLY A 64 -14.01 -12.61 1.21
N LEU A 65 -13.64 -11.60 2.00
CA LEU A 65 -12.81 -10.49 1.54
C LEU A 65 -11.34 -10.77 1.84
N VAL A 66 -10.55 -11.04 0.80
CA VAL A 66 -9.10 -11.27 0.93
C VAL A 66 -8.38 -10.41 -0.10
N PRO A 67 -7.85 -9.23 0.31
CA PRO A 67 -7.02 -8.40 -0.55
C PRO A 67 -5.72 -9.13 -0.93
N GLU A 68 -5.20 -8.85 -2.12
CA GLU A 68 -3.92 -9.41 -2.58
C GLU A 68 -2.76 -9.00 -1.66
N ILE A 69 -2.80 -7.76 -1.14
CA ILE A 69 -1.95 -7.30 -0.03
C ILE A 69 -2.84 -7.17 1.23
N ASP A 70 -2.98 -8.29 1.93
CA ASP A 70 -3.70 -8.35 3.22
C ASP A 70 -2.85 -7.77 4.36
N LEU A 71 -3.38 -6.75 5.02
CA LEU A 71 -2.80 -6.03 6.16
C LEU A 71 -3.54 -6.31 7.48
N GLY A 72 -4.43 -7.30 7.51
CA GLY A 72 -5.30 -7.62 8.63
C GLY A 72 -4.95 -8.84 9.48
N GLY A 73 -3.86 -9.54 9.17
CA GLY A 73 -3.41 -10.69 9.93
C GLY A 73 -2.87 -10.34 11.32
N THR A 74 -2.22 -11.30 11.96
CA THR A 74 -1.51 -11.07 13.24
C THR A 74 -0.47 -9.97 13.09
N GLY A 75 -0.54 -8.94 13.95
CA GLY A 75 0.31 -7.75 13.85
C GLY A 75 -0.06 -6.81 12.70
N GLY A 76 -1.23 -7.00 12.10
CA GLY A 76 -1.80 -6.13 11.08
C GLY A 76 -2.18 -4.75 11.61
N ASP A 77 -2.34 -3.81 10.69
CA ASP A 77 -2.63 -2.41 10.99
C ASP A 77 -4.15 -2.20 11.18
N PRO A 78 -4.63 -1.93 12.41
CA PRO A 78 -6.06 -1.85 12.69
C PRO A 78 -6.71 -0.61 12.06
N ALA A 79 -5.92 0.42 11.75
CA ALA A 79 -6.37 1.64 11.09
C ALA A 79 -6.50 1.49 9.57
N VAL A 80 -6.20 0.30 9.03
CA VAL A 80 -6.42 -0.01 7.62
C VAL A 80 -7.86 -0.46 7.36
N SER A 81 -8.43 0.12 6.31
CA SER A 81 -9.79 -0.19 5.83
C SER A 81 -9.81 -1.57 5.14
N GLN A 82 -11.00 -2.16 5.04
CA GLN A 82 -11.17 -3.47 4.41
C GLN A 82 -10.63 -3.53 2.98
N ILE A 83 -11.00 -2.53 2.17
CA ILE A 83 -10.29 -2.14 0.95
C ILE A 83 -9.86 -0.70 1.17
N HIS A 84 -8.56 -0.47 1.28
CA HIS A 84 -8.00 0.84 1.59
C HIS A 84 -7.41 1.50 0.34
N ALA A 85 -6.72 0.72 -0.47
CA ALA A 85 -6.14 1.19 -1.72
C ALA A 85 -6.21 0.10 -2.79
N VAL A 86 -6.18 0.52 -4.05
CA VAL A 86 -6.13 -0.36 -5.21
C VAL A 86 -4.99 0.09 -6.12
N LEU A 87 -4.08 -0.83 -6.43
CA LEU A 87 -3.07 -0.65 -7.46
C LEU A 87 -3.63 -1.23 -8.76
N LEU A 88 -3.68 -0.44 -9.83
CA LEU A 88 -4.16 -0.88 -11.13
C LEU A 88 -3.03 -0.87 -12.15
N ALA A 89 -2.89 -1.98 -12.88
CA ALA A 89 -1.95 -2.08 -13.98
C ALA A 89 -2.40 -1.18 -15.13
N ARG A 90 -1.44 -0.53 -15.80
CA ARG A 90 -1.66 0.29 -16.98
C ARG A 90 -0.84 -0.23 -18.16
N PRO A 91 -1.22 0.12 -19.41
CA PRO A 91 -0.41 -0.16 -20.58
C PRO A 91 1.05 0.29 -20.39
N GLY A 92 1.99 -0.47 -20.94
CA GLY A 92 3.43 -0.19 -20.79
C GLY A 92 4.04 -0.68 -19.48
N GLY A 93 3.31 -1.46 -18.66
CA GLY A 93 3.85 -2.05 -17.43
C GLY A 93 4.06 -1.03 -16.30
N THR A 94 3.20 -0.02 -16.26
CA THR A 94 3.14 0.98 -15.18
C THR A 94 1.95 0.69 -14.26
N TRP A 95 1.92 1.33 -13.10
CA TRP A 95 0.86 1.18 -12.12
C TRP A 95 0.32 2.54 -11.71
N VAL A 96 -0.95 2.58 -11.33
CA VAL A 96 -1.55 3.73 -10.64
C VAL A 96 -2.09 3.27 -9.28
N LEU A 97 -2.09 4.18 -8.32
CA LEU A 97 -2.78 4.06 -7.04
C LEU A 97 -4.15 4.74 -7.11
N ILE A 98 -5.16 4.11 -6.51
CA ILE A 98 -6.48 4.69 -6.25
C ILE A 98 -6.85 4.40 -4.79
N ASP A 99 -7.32 5.41 -4.07
CA ASP A 99 -8.01 5.26 -2.79
C ASP A 99 -9.53 5.37 -3.03
N PRO A 100 -10.32 4.30 -2.83
CA PRO A 100 -11.77 4.30 -3.10
C PRO A 100 -12.63 4.98 -2.02
N GLY A 101 -12.00 5.64 -1.03
CA GLY A 101 -12.68 6.24 0.11
C GLY A 101 -12.37 5.52 1.41
N SER A 102 -11.10 5.23 1.65
CA SER A 102 -10.60 4.72 2.90
C SER A 102 -10.88 5.69 4.06
N THR A 103 -10.92 5.16 5.29
CA THR A 103 -11.29 5.96 6.47
C THR A 103 -10.21 6.97 6.87
N ASN A 104 -8.94 6.60 6.75
CA ASN A 104 -7.80 7.40 7.20
C ASN A 104 -7.02 8.05 6.05
N GLY A 105 -7.47 7.84 4.80
CA GLY A 105 -6.81 8.34 3.60
C GLY A 105 -5.50 7.61 3.28
N THR A 106 -5.00 7.91 2.08
CA THR A 106 -3.73 7.39 1.58
C THR A 106 -2.84 8.56 1.16
N THR A 107 -1.60 8.63 1.64
CA THR A 107 -0.63 9.66 1.23
C THR A 107 0.54 9.02 0.48
N ILE A 108 1.28 9.83 -0.30
CA ILE A 108 2.43 9.37 -1.07
C ILE A 108 3.65 10.23 -0.75
N ASN A 109 4.81 9.60 -0.60
CA ASN A 109 6.11 10.27 -0.45
C ASN A 109 6.16 11.29 0.72
N GLY A 110 5.39 11.03 1.78
CA GLY A 110 5.36 11.85 3.00
C GLY A 110 4.56 13.15 2.87
N THR A 111 3.68 13.28 1.86
CA THR A 111 2.74 14.40 1.81
C THR A 111 1.78 14.36 3.01
N ALA A 112 1.46 15.53 3.56
CA ALA A 112 0.43 15.64 4.58
C ALA A 112 -0.98 15.47 3.98
N ASP A 113 -1.17 15.93 2.74
CA ASP A 113 -2.44 15.83 2.04
C ASP A 113 -2.63 14.41 1.47
N PRO A 114 -3.75 13.73 1.80
CA PRO A 114 -4.11 12.46 1.18
C PRO A 114 -4.50 12.66 -0.28
N ILE A 115 -4.31 11.61 -1.07
CA ILE A 115 -4.79 11.60 -2.45
C ILE A 115 -6.33 11.72 -2.47
N GLY A 116 -6.86 12.34 -3.52
CA GLY A 116 -8.31 12.46 -3.68
C GLY A 116 -8.98 11.10 -3.84
N ARG A 117 -10.19 10.97 -3.30
CA ARG A 117 -11.04 9.78 -3.49
C ARG A 117 -11.23 9.50 -4.98
N ASP A 118 -11.04 8.24 -5.37
CA ASP A 118 -11.19 7.73 -6.74
C ASP A 118 -10.28 8.44 -7.78
N VAL A 119 -9.28 9.22 -7.33
CA VAL A 119 -8.28 9.85 -8.20
C VAL A 119 -7.15 8.87 -8.46
N ALA A 120 -6.84 8.65 -9.74
CA ALA A 120 -5.73 7.81 -10.15
C ALA A 120 -4.40 8.57 -10.08
N VAL A 121 -3.49 8.10 -9.23
CA VAL A 121 -2.15 8.68 -9.09
C VAL A 121 -1.11 7.75 -9.72
N PRO A 122 -0.35 8.18 -10.74
CA PRO A 122 0.72 7.38 -11.33
C PRO A 122 1.82 7.05 -10.32
N LEU A 123 2.31 5.81 -10.37
CA LEU A 123 3.38 5.33 -9.50
C LEU A 123 4.70 5.20 -10.24
N ASN A 124 5.78 5.50 -9.53
CA ASN A 124 7.16 5.44 -9.95
C ASN A 124 7.97 4.48 -9.06
N ASP A 125 9.15 4.10 -9.56
CA ASP A 125 10.11 3.34 -8.75
C ASP A 125 10.54 4.16 -7.53
N GLY A 126 10.57 3.52 -6.36
CA GLY A 126 10.92 4.15 -5.08
C GLY A 126 9.81 4.91 -4.38
N ASP A 127 8.63 5.07 -4.99
CA ASP A 127 7.49 5.73 -4.34
C ASP A 127 7.12 5.01 -3.03
N ARG A 128 6.73 5.81 -2.02
CA ARG A 128 6.28 5.33 -0.71
C ARG A 128 4.81 5.67 -0.54
N ILE A 129 3.96 4.67 -0.42
CA ILE A 129 2.54 4.84 -0.10
C ILE A 129 2.38 4.64 1.40
N TYR A 130 1.75 5.59 2.08
CA TYR A 130 1.45 5.52 3.49
C TYR A 130 -0.07 5.40 3.69
N LEU A 131 -0.44 4.51 4.61
CA LEU A 131 -1.83 4.22 4.94
C LEU A 131 -1.95 3.61 6.34
N GLY A 132 -3.14 3.68 6.93
CA GLY A 132 -3.37 3.20 8.28
C GLY A 132 -2.55 3.97 9.32
N ALA A 133 -2.19 3.29 10.41
CA ALA A 133 -1.49 3.88 11.55
C ALA A 133 0.04 3.88 11.38
N TRP A 134 0.59 2.93 10.63
CA TRP A 134 2.04 2.81 10.47
C TRP A 134 2.49 2.24 9.13
N THR A 135 1.56 1.79 8.29
CA THR A 135 1.91 1.01 7.11
C THR A 135 2.57 1.88 6.04
N VAL A 136 3.73 1.42 5.57
CA VAL A 136 4.38 1.94 4.36
C VAL A 136 4.51 0.84 3.32
N ILE A 137 4.22 1.19 2.07
CA ILE A 137 4.44 0.34 0.90
C ILE A 137 5.42 1.05 -0.03
N ILE A 138 6.61 0.48 -0.20
CA ILE A 138 7.64 1.01 -1.09
C ILE A 138 7.58 0.27 -2.42
N LEU A 139 7.44 1.00 -3.53
CA LEU A 139 7.39 0.42 -4.86
C LEU A 139 8.81 0.21 -5.39
N GLN A 140 9.05 -0.97 -5.96
CA GLN A 140 10.32 -1.31 -6.61
C GLN A 140 10.06 -1.84 -8.02
N LYS A 141 10.66 -1.22 -9.03
CA LYS A 141 10.63 -1.61 -10.44
C LYS A 141 11.91 -2.36 -10.81
N GLY A 142 11.81 -3.29 -11.75
CA GLY A 142 12.97 -4.02 -12.29
C GLY A 142 13.53 -5.10 -11.36
N TRP A 143 12.73 -5.61 -10.42
CA TRP A 143 13.19 -6.65 -9.49
C TRP A 143 13.39 -8.02 -10.18
N SER A 144 14.58 -8.62 -9.99
CA SER A 144 14.90 -10.00 -10.37
C SER A 144 14.57 -10.97 -9.22
N ARG A 145 13.89 -12.08 -9.53
CA ARG A 145 13.53 -13.14 -8.56
C ARG A 145 14.74 -13.77 -7.89
#